data_AF-A0A0B5BEL1-F1
#
_entry.id   AF-A0A0B5BEL1-F1
#
_cell.length_a   1.000
_cell.length_b   1.000
_cell.length_c   1.000
_cell.angle_alpha   90.00
_cell.angle_beta   90.00
_cell.angle_gamma   90.00
#
_symmetry.space_group_name_H-M   'P 1'
#
loop_
_entity.id
_entity.type
_entity.pdbx_description
1 polymer ?
#
loop_
_entity_poly.entity_id
_entity_poly.type
_entity_poly.pdbx_seq_one_letter_code
_entity_poly.pdbx_strand_id
1 'polypeptide(L)'
;MKRTLYLITALLMILTGTVEAAQGILVLQGMRVAPYEEALKGIRSIAGGSIKKLILSEMEGVDIVRTVREERPAVIVAIGAEALTKVKKIKDTPIVYLMVLDPLNALTSGENITGVNLSVSPERQLTALQRVAPSLKKIGLIYNPAHTGPLVRKALAAAKGAGLELVVREAKSPREIPRLLEGMRSEIDGFWMIPDTTVVTAETVEYLLLTCLNQRIPVLTFSDKYVEMGGLLALDVEPYDLGRQAGEIVRKVLAGTAIGSIPHAVPRSTVLTINSKIARKLGITLNEEAMGRARIIR
;
A
#
# COMPACT_ATOMS: atom_id res chain seq x y z
N MET A 1 -8.32 -8.26 78.84
CA MET A 1 -7.40 -8.62 77.72
C MET A 1 -8.11 -9.48 76.67
N LYS A 2 -8.94 -8.91 75.78
CA LYS A 2 -9.48 -9.59 74.58
C LYS A 2 -9.93 -8.53 73.55
N ARG A 3 -8.99 -7.81 72.95
CA ARG A 3 -9.22 -6.84 71.86
C ARG A 3 -8.00 -6.77 70.94
N THR A 4 -7.59 -7.88 70.33
CA THR A 4 -6.45 -7.88 69.38
C THR A 4 -6.47 -9.06 68.38
N LEU A 5 -7.64 -9.43 67.83
CA LEU A 5 -7.67 -10.54 66.84
C LEU A 5 -8.70 -10.39 65.71
N TYR A 6 -9.01 -9.16 65.29
CA TYR A 6 -9.84 -8.89 64.10
C TYR A 6 -9.19 -7.92 63.11
N LEU A 7 -7.85 -7.77 63.16
CA LEU A 7 -7.12 -6.84 62.28
C LEU A 7 -6.18 -7.53 61.28
N ILE A 8 -6.23 -8.86 61.15
CA ILE A 8 -5.35 -9.61 60.23
C ILE A 8 -6.11 -10.22 59.03
N THR A 9 -7.44 -10.29 59.05
CA THR A 9 -8.23 -10.84 57.93
C THR A 9 -8.80 -9.81 56.96
N ALA A 10 -8.65 -8.50 57.23
CA ALA A 10 -9.13 -7.42 56.36
C ALA A 10 -8.03 -6.76 55.50
N LEU A 11 -6.77 -7.20 55.60
CA LEU A 11 -5.63 -6.63 54.86
C LEU A 11 -4.98 -7.65 53.89
N LEU A 12 -5.78 -8.58 53.36
CA LEU A 12 -5.36 -9.54 52.33
C LEU A 12 -6.42 -9.70 51.23
N MET A 13 -7.12 -8.61 50.90
CA MET A 13 -8.09 -8.54 49.80
C MET A 13 -7.90 -7.29 48.92
N ILE A 14 -6.67 -6.77 48.86
CA ILE A 14 -6.31 -5.68 47.94
C ILE A 14 -4.92 -6.01 47.38
N LEU A 15 -4.85 -6.83 46.32
CA LEU A 15 -3.76 -6.91 45.33
C LEU A 15 -3.85 -8.19 44.46
N THR A 16 -5.03 -8.53 43.98
CA THR A 16 -5.17 -9.28 42.72
C THR A 16 -6.14 -8.56 41.81
N GLY A 17 -6.09 -7.23 41.79
CA GLY A 17 -6.31 -6.55 40.53
C GLY A 17 -5.11 -6.92 39.68
N THR A 18 -5.24 -7.96 38.85
CA THR A 18 -4.42 -8.00 37.64
C THR A 18 -4.73 -6.66 36.98
N VAL A 19 -3.77 -5.74 37.02
CA VAL A 19 -3.70 -4.70 36.00
C VAL A 19 -3.60 -5.51 34.73
N GLU A 20 -4.75 -5.75 34.11
CA GLU A 20 -4.82 -6.21 32.74
C GLU A 20 -4.15 -5.06 31.99
N ALA A 21 -2.84 -5.20 31.80
CA ALA A 21 -2.03 -4.22 31.11
C ALA A 21 -2.78 -4.01 29.81
N ALA A 22 -3.38 -2.82 29.64
CA ALA A 22 -4.21 -2.51 28.49
C ALA A 22 -3.41 -2.92 27.27
N GLN A 23 -3.77 -4.05 26.64
CA GLN A 23 -2.91 -4.64 25.64
C GLN A 23 -2.99 -3.70 24.42
N GLY A 24 -2.00 -2.81 24.34
CA GLY A 24 -2.00 -1.71 23.39
C GLY A 24 -1.68 -2.19 21.99
N ILE A 25 -1.97 -1.32 21.03
CA ILE A 25 -1.55 -1.47 19.64
C ILE A 25 -0.20 -0.75 19.51
N LEU A 26 0.83 -1.48 19.08
CA LEU A 26 2.10 -0.88 18.67
C LEU A 26 2.10 -0.67 17.16
N VAL A 27 1.98 0.59 16.74
CA VAL A 27 2.14 0.98 15.34
C VAL A 27 3.60 1.28 15.05
N LEU A 28 4.19 0.55 14.12
CA LEU A 28 5.51 0.80 13.56
C LEU A 28 5.36 1.33 12.13
N GLN A 29 5.76 2.58 11.90
CA GLN A 29 5.83 3.20 10.57
C GLN A 29 7.28 3.14 10.06
N GLY A 30 7.47 2.81 8.78
CA GLY A 30 8.80 2.87 8.17
C GLY A 30 9.35 4.30 8.12
N MET A 31 8.51 5.25 7.72
CA MET A 31 8.90 6.65 7.53
C MET A 31 7.72 7.60 7.77
N ARG A 32 8.02 8.89 7.95
CA ARG A 32 6.99 9.93 8.04
C ARG A 32 6.61 10.45 6.66
N VAL A 33 5.47 9.98 6.15
CA VAL A 33 4.87 10.46 4.90
C VAL A 33 3.35 10.57 5.04
N ALA A 34 2.74 11.52 4.32
CA ALA A 34 1.30 11.79 4.43
C ALA A 34 0.40 10.54 4.23
N PRO A 35 0.64 9.65 3.25
CA PRO A 35 -0.16 8.43 3.10
C PRO A 35 -0.14 7.50 4.33
N TYR A 36 0.98 7.45 5.07
CA TYR A 36 1.08 6.60 6.27
C TYR A 36 0.32 7.22 7.45
N GLU A 37 0.28 8.55 7.54
CA GLU A 37 -0.54 9.24 8.54
C GLU A 37 -2.04 9.09 8.25
N GLU A 38 -2.45 9.18 6.98
CA GLU A 38 -3.84 8.92 6.59
C GLU A 38 -4.27 7.48 6.89
N ALA A 39 -3.40 6.50 6.60
CA ALA A 39 -3.65 5.11 6.97
C ALA A 39 -3.77 4.93 8.49
N LEU A 40 -2.92 5.61 9.27
CA LEU A 40 -3.03 5.57 10.73
C LEU A 40 -4.32 6.21 11.25
N LYS A 41 -4.79 7.33 10.65
CA LYS A 41 -6.11 7.91 10.98
C LYS A 41 -7.22 6.89 10.73
N GLY A 42 -7.15 6.15 9.62
CA GLY A 42 -8.07 5.06 9.30
C GLY A 42 -8.09 3.98 10.38
N ILE A 43 -6.92 3.52 10.82
CA ILE A 43 -6.79 2.53 11.90
C ILE A 43 -7.42 3.08 13.19
N ARG A 44 -7.06 4.30 13.59
CA ARG A 44 -7.58 4.95 14.81
C ARG A 44 -9.10 5.06 14.84
N SER A 45 -9.72 5.23 13.68
CA SER A 45 -11.19 5.36 13.58
C SER A 45 -11.96 4.09 13.96
N ILE A 46 -11.33 2.91 13.97
CA ILE A 46 -12.06 1.63 14.09
C ILE A 46 -11.40 0.56 14.96
N ALA A 47 -10.08 0.57 15.11
CA ALA A 47 -9.33 -0.51 15.76
C ALA A 47 -9.74 -0.74 17.23
N GLY A 48 -10.09 0.32 17.95
CA GLY A 48 -10.19 0.31 19.41
C GLY A 48 -8.82 0.21 20.07
N GLY A 49 -8.73 0.44 21.39
CA GLY A 49 -7.49 0.33 22.16
C GLY A 49 -6.53 1.54 22.08
N SER A 50 -5.53 1.53 22.95
CA SER A 50 -4.49 2.56 22.99
C SER A 50 -3.44 2.31 21.91
N ILE A 51 -3.10 3.34 21.13
CA ILE A 51 -2.11 3.24 20.05
C ILE A 51 -0.83 3.98 20.44
N LYS A 52 0.28 3.24 20.52
CA LYS A 52 1.63 3.78 20.58
C LYS A 52 2.24 3.75 19.19
N LYS A 53 2.79 4.87 18.73
CA LYS A 53 3.35 5.04 17.38
C LYS A 53 4.86 5.21 17.45
N LEU A 54 5.60 4.46 16.64
CA LEU A 54 7.04 4.58 16.42
C LEU A 54 7.31 4.77 14.93
N ILE A 55 8.29 5.59 14.58
CA ILE A 55 8.69 5.87 13.19
C ILE A 55 10.16 5.48 13.03
N LEU A 56 10.44 4.44 12.26
CA LEU A 56 11.78 3.87 12.12
C LEU A 56 12.80 4.88 11.58
N SER A 57 12.43 5.65 10.56
CA SER A 57 13.33 6.66 9.96
C SER A 57 13.76 7.77 10.93
N GLU A 58 13.10 7.91 12.08
CA GLU A 58 13.40 8.92 13.11
C GLU A 58 14.13 8.33 14.32
N MET A 59 14.46 7.04 14.27
CA MET A 59 15.05 6.32 15.38
C MET A 59 16.39 5.69 14.97
N GLU A 60 17.47 6.13 15.60
CA GLU A 60 18.76 5.47 15.45
C GLU A 60 18.89 4.29 16.41
N GLY A 61 19.36 3.13 15.92
CA GLY A 61 19.73 1.99 16.77
C GLY A 61 18.59 1.32 17.53
N VAL A 62 17.31 1.58 17.19
CA VAL A 62 16.18 1.00 17.93
C VAL A 62 16.13 -0.53 17.79
N ASP A 63 16.16 -1.22 18.93
CA ASP A 63 15.84 -2.64 19.01
C ASP A 63 14.32 -2.82 19.12
N ILE A 64 13.68 -3.02 17.97
CA ILE A 64 12.23 -3.24 17.88
C ILE A 64 11.82 -4.52 18.63
N VAL A 65 12.67 -5.54 18.67
CA VAL A 65 12.35 -6.79 19.36
C VAL A 65 12.33 -6.54 20.87
N ARG A 66 13.32 -5.81 21.39
CA ARG A 66 13.32 -5.38 22.80
C ARG A 66 12.09 -4.53 23.12
N THR A 67 11.78 -3.55 22.28
CA THR A 67 10.61 -2.67 22.46
C THR A 67 9.32 -3.49 22.55
N VAL A 68 9.12 -4.46 21.66
CA VAL A 68 7.94 -5.34 21.69
C VAL A 68 7.89 -6.18 22.97
N ARG A 69 9.03 -6.69 23.46
CA ARG A 69 9.07 -7.45 24.73
C ARG A 69 8.74 -6.61 25.95
N GLU A 70 9.18 -5.35 25.98
CA GLU A 70 8.94 -4.42 27.08
C GLU A 70 7.50 -3.91 27.08
N GLU A 71 6.97 -3.51 25.92
CA GLU A 71 5.62 -2.94 25.78
C GLU A 71 4.52 -4.02 25.81
N ARG A 72 4.84 -5.25 25.40
CA ARG A 72 3.91 -6.39 25.31
C ARG A 72 2.58 -6.03 24.62
N PRO A 73 2.62 -5.47 23.38
CA PRO A 73 1.40 -5.09 22.68
C PRO A 73 0.55 -6.32 22.35
N ALA A 74 -0.78 -6.18 22.34
CA ALA A 74 -1.67 -7.22 21.83
C ALA A 74 -1.43 -7.49 20.34
N VAL A 75 -1.05 -6.45 19.60
CA VAL A 75 -0.89 -6.49 18.16
C VAL A 75 0.07 -5.41 17.70
N ILE A 76 0.91 -5.79 16.75
CA ILE A 76 1.81 -4.89 16.04
C ILE A 76 1.17 -4.52 14.71
N VAL A 77 1.13 -3.24 14.39
CA VAL A 77 0.71 -2.75 13.08
C VAL A 77 1.92 -2.22 12.32
N ALA A 78 2.30 -2.87 11.23
CA ALA A 78 3.43 -2.48 10.39
C ALA A 78 2.96 -1.68 9.17
N ILE A 79 3.28 -0.38 9.13
CA ILE A 79 2.97 0.50 8.00
C ILE A 79 4.22 0.67 7.13
N GLY A 80 4.22 0.03 5.96
CA GLY A 80 5.34 0.06 5.01
C GLY A 80 6.26 -1.16 5.06
N ALA A 81 6.97 -1.39 3.96
CA ALA A 81 7.81 -2.58 3.77
C ALA A 81 8.98 -2.68 4.77
N GLU A 82 9.58 -1.54 5.13
CA GLU A 82 10.65 -1.48 6.11
C GLU A 82 10.16 -1.88 7.51
N ALA A 83 9.01 -1.33 7.93
CA ALA A 83 8.38 -1.70 9.20
C ALA A 83 8.06 -3.20 9.25
N LEU A 84 7.45 -3.74 8.19
CA LEU A 84 7.16 -5.17 8.11
C LEU A 84 8.44 -6.01 8.20
N THR A 85 9.52 -5.59 7.54
CA THR A 85 10.81 -6.28 7.57
C THR A 85 11.42 -6.31 8.98
N LYS A 86 11.26 -5.25 9.76
CA LYS A 86 11.74 -5.21 11.16
C LYS A 86 10.96 -6.14 12.08
N VAL A 87 9.64 -6.30 11.87
CA VAL A 87 8.80 -7.06 12.81
C VAL A 87 8.51 -8.49 12.37
N LYS A 88 8.65 -8.87 11.09
CA LYS A 88 8.26 -10.21 10.58
C LYS A 88 8.97 -11.40 11.23
N LYS A 89 10.08 -11.16 11.93
CA LYS A 89 10.83 -12.17 12.70
C LYS A 89 10.23 -12.42 14.09
N ILE A 90 9.39 -11.51 14.59
CA ILE A 90 8.66 -11.68 15.86
C ILE A 90 7.54 -12.68 15.62
N LYS A 91 7.48 -13.75 16.41
CA LYS A 91 6.54 -14.87 16.23
C LYS A 91 5.43 -14.91 17.28
N ASP A 92 5.70 -14.40 18.47
CA ASP A 92 4.80 -14.52 19.62
C ASP A 92 3.77 -13.38 19.72
N THR A 93 3.79 -12.44 18.77
CA THR A 93 2.88 -11.30 18.74
C THR A 93 2.18 -11.21 17.39
N PRO A 94 0.85 -11.05 17.34
CA PRO A 94 0.13 -10.82 16.09
C PRO A 94 0.63 -9.57 15.33
N ILE A 95 0.82 -9.69 14.02
CA ILE A 95 1.27 -8.61 13.14
C ILE A 95 0.24 -8.35 12.03
N VAL A 96 -0.24 -7.11 11.96
CA VAL A 96 -1.09 -6.62 10.86
C VAL A 96 -0.29 -5.65 9.99
N TYR A 97 -0.08 -5.96 8.72
CA TYR A 97 0.60 -5.05 7.80
C TYR A 97 -0.37 -4.24 6.93
N LEU A 98 0.09 -3.09 6.46
CA LEU A 98 -0.51 -2.32 5.36
C LEU A 98 0.54 -1.43 4.68
N MET A 99 0.17 -0.84 3.54
CA MET A 99 1.08 -0.01 2.73
C MET A 99 2.34 -0.77 2.25
N VAL A 100 2.20 -2.08 2.03
CA VAL A 100 3.26 -2.95 1.48
C VAL A 100 2.86 -3.46 0.11
N LEU A 101 3.73 -3.26 -0.88
CA LEU A 101 3.61 -3.85 -2.20
C LEU A 101 4.02 -5.32 -2.14
N ASP A 102 3.15 -6.21 -2.61
CA ASP A 102 3.37 -7.66 -2.76
C ASP A 102 4.12 -8.33 -1.57
N PRO A 103 3.60 -8.22 -0.34
CA PRO A 103 4.26 -8.71 0.88
C PRO A 103 4.48 -10.22 0.87
N LEU A 104 3.68 -10.99 0.11
CA LEU A 104 3.75 -12.45 0.07
C LEU A 104 5.10 -12.97 -0.42
N ASN A 105 5.83 -12.22 -1.25
CA ASN A 105 7.20 -12.60 -1.65
C ASN A 105 8.19 -12.47 -0.48
N ALA A 106 7.90 -11.61 0.50
CA ALA A 106 8.76 -11.31 1.64
C ALA A 106 8.33 -12.03 2.93
N LEU A 107 7.14 -12.63 2.94
CA LEU A 107 6.56 -13.39 4.04
C LEU A 107 6.76 -14.88 3.76
N THR A 108 7.65 -15.51 4.52
CA THR A 108 7.56 -16.96 4.70
C THR A 108 6.29 -17.22 5.52
N SER A 109 5.50 -18.22 5.11
CA SER A 109 4.25 -18.65 5.76
C SER A 109 4.35 -18.55 7.29
N GLY A 110 3.86 -17.45 7.84
CA GLY A 110 3.95 -17.11 9.24
C GLY A 110 2.54 -17.04 9.80
N GLU A 111 2.23 -17.93 10.73
CA GLU A 111 0.90 -18.09 11.32
C GLU A 111 0.45 -16.84 12.11
N ASN A 112 1.36 -15.93 12.42
CA ASN A 112 1.12 -14.73 13.21
C ASN A 112 1.01 -13.43 12.39
N ILE A 113 0.98 -13.48 11.05
CA ILE A 113 1.01 -12.28 10.18
C ILE A 113 -0.16 -12.27 9.21
N THR A 114 -0.95 -11.21 9.22
CA THR A 114 -1.94 -10.90 8.16
C THR A 114 -1.90 -9.41 7.83
N GLY A 115 -2.73 -8.94 6.91
CA GLY A 115 -2.75 -7.52 6.56
C GLY A 115 -3.53 -7.18 5.30
N VAL A 116 -3.38 -5.94 4.85
CA VAL A 116 -4.01 -5.42 3.63
C VAL A 116 -2.93 -5.04 2.63
N ASN A 117 -2.94 -5.70 1.47
CA ASN A 117 -1.99 -5.43 0.38
C ASN A 117 -2.18 -4.01 -0.17
N LEU A 118 -1.09 -3.33 -0.56
CA LEU A 118 -1.14 -2.02 -1.24
C LEU A 118 -1.42 -2.15 -2.76
N SER A 119 -1.50 -3.37 -3.29
CA SER A 119 -1.57 -3.61 -4.73
C SER A 119 -3.00 -3.57 -5.27
N VAL A 120 -3.26 -2.69 -6.24
CA VAL A 120 -4.43 -2.80 -7.14
C VAL A 120 -4.09 -3.78 -8.25
N SER A 121 -4.99 -4.70 -8.57
CA SER A 121 -4.70 -5.72 -9.59
C SER A 121 -4.50 -5.09 -10.97
N PRO A 122 -3.58 -5.63 -11.80
CA PRO A 122 -3.44 -5.28 -13.21
C PRO A 122 -4.77 -5.21 -13.96
N GLU A 123 -5.64 -6.20 -13.74
CA GLU A 123 -6.98 -6.27 -14.34
C GLU A 123 -7.82 -5.03 -14.03
N ARG A 124 -7.86 -4.60 -12.76
CA ARG A 124 -8.62 -3.41 -12.36
C ARG A 124 -8.05 -2.13 -12.99
N GLN A 125 -6.73 -1.99 -13.01
CA GLN A 125 -6.08 -0.81 -13.60
C GLN A 125 -6.29 -0.72 -15.12
N LEU A 126 -6.10 -1.84 -15.84
CA LEU A 126 -6.32 -1.91 -17.28
C LEU A 126 -7.80 -1.76 -17.66
N THR A 127 -8.72 -2.29 -16.85
CA THR A 127 -10.16 -2.07 -17.03
C THR A 127 -10.52 -0.59 -16.83
N ALA A 128 -9.95 0.06 -15.82
CA ALA A 128 -10.16 1.50 -15.62
C ALA A 128 -9.62 2.33 -16.80
N LEU A 129 -8.47 1.95 -17.37
CA LEU A 129 -7.94 2.57 -18.58
C LEU A 129 -8.92 2.46 -19.75
N GLN A 130 -9.43 1.26 -20.04
CA GLN A 130 -10.42 1.08 -21.12
C GLN A 130 -11.73 1.83 -20.87
N ARG A 131 -12.16 1.94 -19.61
CA ARG A 131 -13.34 2.72 -19.26
C ARG A 131 -13.14 4.21 -19.51
N VAL A 132 -11.97 4.75 -19.18
CA VAL A 132 -11.69 6.19 -19.33
C VAL A 132 -11.33 6.56 -20.75
N ALA A 133 -10.47 5.77 -21.40
CA ALA A 133 -9.89 6.04 -22.72
C ALA A 133 -9.96 4.78 -23.61
N PRO A 134 -11.17 4.42 -24.10
CA PRO A 134 -11.40 3.17 -24.84
C PRO A 134 -10.67 3.08 -26.19
N SER A 135 -10.17 4.22 -26.71
CA SER A 135 -9.39 4.27 -27.94
C SER A 135 -7.97 3.73 -27.81
N LEU A 136 -7.43 3.64 -26.59
CA LEU A 136 -6.09 3.12 -26.34
C LEU A 136 -6.09 1.59 -26.47
N LYS A 137 -5.23 1.02 -27.31
CA LYS A 137 -5.19 -0.44 -27.53
C LYS A 137 -3.82 -1.04 -27.30
N LYS A 138 -2.75 -0.33 -27.68
CA LYS A 138 -1.36 -0.75 -27.46
C LYS A 138 -0.74 0.01 -26.31
N ILE A 139 -0.47 -0.67 -25.21
CA ILE A 139 0.01 -0.05 -23.97
C ILE A 139 1.46 -0.45 -23.72
N GLY A 140 2.36 0.53 -23.72
CA GLY A 140 3.76 0.34 -23.39
C GLY A 140 3.97 0.14 -21.90
N LEU A 141 4.88 -0.77 -21.54
CA LEU A 141 5.31 -0.99 -20.16
C LEU A 141 6.80 -1.30 -20.13
N ILE A 142 7.56 -0.53 -19.36
CA ILE A 142 8.97 -0.83 -19.06
C ILE A 142 9.04 -1.33 -17.62
N TYR A 143 9.83 -2.38 -17.37
CA TYR A 143 9.96 -2.98 -16.04
C TYR A 143 11.30 -3.66 -15.82
N ASN A 144 11.66 -3.87 -14.55
CA ASN A 144 12.77 -4.74 -14.18
C ASN A 144 12.24 -6.14 -13.79
N PRO A 145 12.61 -7.20 -14.53
CA PRO A 145 12.17 -8.57 -14.23
C PRO A 145 12.48 -9.05 -12.82
N ALA A 146 13.58 -8.55 -12.23
CA ALA A 146 13.98 -8.91 -10.87
C ALA A 146 13.03 -8.32 -9.81
N HIS A 147 12.36 -7.20 -10.09
CA HIS A 147 11.53 -6.49 -9.11
C HIS A 147 10.04 -6.72 -9.35
N THR A 148 9.58 -6.62 -10.60
CA THR A 148 8.15 -6.63 -10.93
C THR A 148 7.75 -7.70 -11.95
N GLY A 149 8.63 -8.66 -12.26
CA GLY A 149 8.30 -9.76 -13.19
C GLY A 149 7.03 -10.56 -12.87
N PRO A 150 6.76 -10.95 -11.61
CA PRO A 150 5.48 -11.57 -11.27
C PRO A 150 4.26 -10.70 -11.55
N LEU A 151 4.36 -9.38 -11.34
CA LEU A 151 3.29 -8.43 -11.63
C LEU A 151 3.05 -8.33 -13.14
N VAL A 152 4.12 -8.24 -13.94
CA VAL A 152 4.03 -8.15 -15.41
C VAL A 152 3.45 -9.41 -16.04
N ARG A 153 3.76 -10.61 -15.51
CA ARG A 153 3.08 -11.84 -15.96
C ARG A 153 1.57 -11.81 -15.74
N LYS A 154 1.11 -11.31 -14.58
CA LYS A 154 -0.33 -11.12 -14.31
C LYS A 154 -0.92 -10.04 -15.23
N ALA A 155 -0.18 -8.98 -15.51
CA ALA A 155 -0.58 -7.92 -16.42
C ALA A 155 -0.78 -8.40 -17.86
N LEU A 156 0.13 -9.22 -18.39
CA LEU A 156 -0.01 -9.81 -19.73
C LEU A 156 -1.28 -10.66 -19.84
N ALA A 157 -1.58 -11.47 -18.82
CA ALA A 157 -2.83 -12.25 -18.78
C ALA A 157 -4.07 -11.34 -18.72
N ALA A 158 -4.04 -10.30 -17.90
CA ALA A 158 -5.15 -9.35 -17.73
C ALA A 158 -5.41 -8.51 -18.98
N ALA A 159 -4.36 -8.06 -19.68
CA ALA A 159 -4.49 -7.26 -20.89
C ALA A 159 -5.23 -8.01 -22.00
N LYS A 160 -4.94 -9.30 -22.16
CA LYS A 160 -5.68 -10.17 -23.10
C LYS A 160 -7.17 -10.19 -22.80
N GLY A 161 -7.55 -10.26 -21.52
CA GLY A 161 -8.96 -10.21 -21.09
C GLY A 161 -9.63 -8.85 -21.31
N ALA A 162 -8.85 -7.76 -21.28
CA ALA A 162 -9.32 -6.39 -21.47
C ALA A 162 -9.30 -5.92 -22.95
N GLY A 163 -8.90 -6.79 -23.90
CA GLY A 163 -8.76 -6.41 -25.31
C GLY A 163 -7.62 -5.40 -25.57
N LEU A 164 -6.58 -5.46 -24.74
CA LEU A 164 -5.38 -4.63 -24.82
C LEU A 164 -4.16 -5.46 -25.24
N GLU A 165 -3.25 -4.85 -25.99
CA GLU A 165 -1.92 -5.37 -26.27
C GLU A 165 -0.92 -4.67 -25.35
N LEU A 166 -0.13 -5.43 -24.58
CA LEU A 166 1.00 -4.86 -23.84
C LEU A 166 2.29 -4.98 -24.65
N VAL A 167 2.90 -3.84 -24.95
CA VAL A 167 4.25 -3.77 -25.52
C VAL A 167 5.23 -3.65 -24.36
N VAL A 168 5.89 -4.75 -24.02
CA VAL A 168 6.75 -4.83 -22.85
C VAL A 168 8.23 -4.68 -23.22
N ARG A 169 8.98 -3.94 -22.41
CA ARG A 169 10.45 -3.85 -22.48
C ARG A 169 11.07 -4.04 -21.09
N GLU A 170 12.17 -4.78 -21.05
CA GLU A 170 12.93 -5.01 -19.82
C GLU A 170 14.02 -3.94 -19.65
N ALA A 171 14.18 -3.44 -18.43
CA ALA A 171 15.25 -2.52 -18.04
C ALA A 171 15.93 -3.06 -16.78
N LYS A 172 17.26 -3.16 -16.79
CA LYS A 172 18.05 -3.57 -15.62
C LYS A 172 18.62 -2.37 -14.86
N SER A 173 18.55 -1.19 -15.46
CA SER A 173 19.02 0.06 -14.87
C SER A 173 18.17 1.27 -15.31
N PRO A 174 18.10 2.33 -14.50
CA PRO A 174 17.42 3.58 -14.87
C PRO A 174 17.99 4.25 -16.13
N ARG A 175 19.26 3.96 -16.47
CA ARG A 175 19.95 4.55 -17.64
C ARG A 175 19.41 4.04 -18.97
N GLU A 176 18.72 2.90 -18.98
CA GLU A 176 18.15 2.31 -20.19
C GLU A 176 16.78 2.93 -20.56
N ILE A 177 16.11 3.58 -19.61
CA ILE A 177 14.75 4.09 -19.76
C ILE A 177 14.60 5.08 -20.94
N PRO A 178 15.50 6.07 -21.13
CA PRO A 178 15.41 6.98 -22.28
C PRO A 178 15.37 6.26 -23.63
N ARG A 179 16.29 5.31 -23.84
CA ARG A 179 16.39 4.57 -25.10
C ARG A 179 15.19 3.67 -25.33
N LEU A 180 14.75 2.97 -24.28
CA LEU A 180 13.61 2.06 -24.35
C LEU A 180 12.31 2.82 -24.63
N LEU A 181 12.10 3.96 -23.97
CA LEU A 181 10.91 4.78 -24.15
C LEU A 181 10.84 5.37 -25.56
N GLU A 182 11.94 5.94 -26.07
CA GLU A 182 11.99 6.46 -27.45
C GLU A 182 11.72 5.36 -28.48
N GLY A 183 12.27 4.15 -28.27
CA GLY A 183 12.05 3.01 -29.16
C GLY A 183 10.60 2.54 -29.24
N MET A 184 9.77 2.83 -28.22
CA MET A 184 8.37 2.43 -28.18
C MET A 184 7.41 3.45 -28.79
N ARG A 185 7.89 4.65 -29.13
CA ARG A 185 7.06 5.80 -29.54
C ARG A 185 6.08 5.48 -30.67
N SER A 186 6.51 4.73 -31.68
CA SER A 186 5.68 4.34 -32.83
C SER A 186 4.92 3.03 -32.64
N GLU A 187 5.08 2.36 -31.49
CA GLU A 187 4.49 1.05 -31.20
C GLU A 187 3.28 1.14 -30.27
N ILE A 188 3.10 2.24 -29.53
CA ILE A 188 2.14 2.35 -28.43
C ILE A 188 1.23 3.56 -28.55
N ASP A 189 -0.01 3.40 -28.09
CA ASP A 189 -1.01 4.46 -27.98
C ASP A 189 -1.04 5.09 -26.58
N GLY A 190 -0.52 4.37 -25.58
CA GLY A 190 -0.46 4.80 -24.18
C GLY A 190 0.70 4.12 -23.46
N PHE A 191 1.11 4.68 -22.32
CA PHE A 191 2.13 4.09 -21.46
C PHE A 191 1.54 3.76 -20.09
N TRP A 192 1.87 2.59 -19.54
CA TRP A 192 1.49 2.20 -18.19
C TRP A 192 2.70 2.15 -17.29
N MET A 193 2.76 3.14 -16.40
CA MET A 193 3.75 3.24 -15.35
C MET A 193 3.29 2.44 -14.13
N ILE A 194 4.04 1.40 -13.80
CA ILE A 194 3.86 0.53 -12.62
C ILE A 194 4.88 0.91 -11.52
N PRO A 195 4.68 0.50 -10.25
CA PRO A 195 5.60 0.83 -9.16
C PRO A 195 6.91 0.00 -9.21
N ASP A 196 7.67 0.13 -10.29
CA ASP A 196 8.98 -0.49 -10.46
C ASP A 196 10.09 0.48 -10.05
N THR A 197 10.87 0.13 -9.04
CA THR A 197 11.93 0.96 -8.46
C THR A 197 13.15 1.16 -9.36
N THR A 198 13.26 0.43 -10.48
CA THR A 198 14.27 0.68 -11.52
C THR A 198 13.80 1.72 -12.53
N VAL A 199 12.50 1.74 -12.82
CA VAL A 199 11.90 2.59 -13.85
C VAL A 199 11.45 3.93 -13.29
N VAL A 200 10.93 3.94 -12.06
CA VAL A 200 10.35 5.11 -11.40
C VAL A 200 11.23 5.51 -10.24
N THR A 201 12.19 6.39 -10.53
CA THR A 201 13.10 6.99 -9.56
C THR A 201 12.91 8.51 -9.54
N ALA A 202 13.57 9.20 -8.61
CA ALA A 202 13.57 10.66 -8.58
C ALA A 202 14.16 11.26 -9.87
N GLU A 203 15.10 10.57 -10.50
CA GLU A 203 15.81 11.01 -11.70
C GLU A 203 15.06 10.68 -13.00
N THR A 204 14.25 9.63 -13.05
CA THR A 204 13.60 9.17 -14.30
C THR A 204 12.16 9.61 -14.47
N VAL A 205 11.44 9.84 -13.37
CA VAL A 205 9.97 9.98 -13.45
C VAL A 205 9.52 11.23 -14.21
N GLU A 206 10.20 12.36 -13.98
CA GLU A 206 9.89 13.61 -14.70
C GLU A 206 10.23 13.47 -16.19
N TYR A 207 11.39 12.91 -16.51
CA TYR A 207 11.79 12.64 -17.89
C TYR A 207 10.76 11.75 -18.62
N LEU A 208 10.30 10.68 -17.98
CA LEU A 208 9.31 9.76 -18.55
C LEU A 208 8.00 10.48 -18.87
N LEU A 209 7.44 11.20 -17.89
CA LEU A 209 6.17 11.93 -18.06
C LEU A 209 6.29 13.03 -19.13
N LEU A 210 7.38 13.80 -19.14
CA LEU A 210 7.60 14.84 -20.15
C LEU A 210 7.80 14.25 -21.55
N THR A 211 8.54 13.15 -21.67
CA THR A 211 8.78 12.48 -22.96
C THR A 211 7.47 11.94 -23.53
N CYS A 212 6.69 11.22 -22.72
CA CYS A 212 5.37 10.75 -23.12
C CYS A 212 4.45 11.90 -23.54
N LEU A 213 4.42 13.00 -22.78
CA LEU A 213 3.63 14.18 -23.11
C LEU A 213 4.04 14.80 -24.46
N ASN A 214 5.34 14.94 -24.71
CA ASN A 214 5.88 15.48 -25.96
C ASN A 214 5.59 14.56 -27.16
N GLN A 215 5.58 13.25 -26.93
CA GLN A 215 5.26 12.24 -27.92
C GLN A 215 3.74 12.03 -28.11
N ARG A 216 2.91 12.76 -27.35
CA ARG A 216 1.45 12.62 -27.29
C ARG A 216 0.95 11.26 -26.79
N ILE A 217 1.70 10.61 -25.92
CA ILE A 217 1.39 9.32 -25.32
C ILE A 217 0.81 9.57 -23.91
N PRO A 218 -0.48 9.30 -23.66
CA PRO A 218 -1.05 9.37 -22.31
C PRO A 218 -0.45 8.31 -21.38
N VAL A 219 -0.26 8.69 -20.11
CA VAL A 219 0.32 7.81 -19.10
C VAL A 219 -0.73 7.38 -18.08
N LEU A 220 -0.99 6.08 -17.99
CA LEU A 220 -1.63 5.43 -16.84
C LEU A 220 -0.59 5.29 -15.73
N THR A 221 -0.84 5.89 -14.58
CA THR A 221 0.08 5.84 -13.43
C THR A 221 -0.50 4.97 -12.31
N PHE A 222 0.33 4.59 -11.35
CA PHE A 222 -0.07 3.82 -10.17
C PHE A 222 -0.43 4.68 -8.94
N SER A 223 -0.34 6.01 -9.06
CA SER A 223 -0.62 6.95 -7.96
C SER A 223 -1.03 8.32 -8.50
N ASP A 224 -2.03 8.91 -7.85
CA ASP A 224 -2.51 10.28 -8.07
C ASP A 224 -1.41 11.35 -8.08
N LYS A 225 -0.35 11.21 -7.26
CA LYS A 225 0.85 12.06 -7.29
C LYS A 225 1.40 12.22 -8.72
N TYR A 226 1.46 11.14 -9.49
CA TYR A 226 1.97 11.20 -10.85
C TYR A 226 0.95 11.71 -11.86
N VAL A 227 -0.33 11.68 -11.52
CA VAL A 227 -1.40 12.36 -12.29
C VAL A 227 -1.26 13.88 -12.15
N GLU A 228 -0.93 14.36 -10.96
CA GLU A 228 -0.59 15.78 -10.72
C GLU A 228 0.66 16.21 -11.50
N MET A 229 1.64 15.30 -11.66
CA MET A 229 2.86 15.54 -12.44
C MET A 229 2.67 15.45 -13.97
N GLY A 230 1.46 15.18 -14.47
CA GLY A 230 1.17 15.14 -15.91
C GLY A 230 0.77 13.77 -16.46
N GLY A 231 0.56 12.78 -15.60
CA GLY A 231 -0.12 11.54 -15.97
C GLY A 231 -1.57 11.77 -16.37
N LEU A 232 -2.13 10.88 -17.20
CA LEU A 232 -3.53 10.96 -17.62
C LEU A 232 -4.47 10.53 -16.49
N LEU A 233 -4.20 9.38 -15.88
CA LEU A 233 -5.06 8.83 -14.84
C LEU A 233 -4.32 7.86 -13.92
N ALA A 234 -4.85 7.65 -12.73
CA ALA A 234 -4.43 6.60 -11.79
C ALA A 234 -5.65 5.88 -11.24
N LEU A 235 -5.51 4.57 -11.04
CA LEU A 235 -6.40 3.81 -10.17
C LEU A 235 -5.58 3.34 -8.98
N ASP A 236 -5.72 4.04 -7.86
CA ASP A 236 -4.97 3.79 -6.63
C ASP A 236 -5.91 3.53 -5.45
N VAL A 237 -5.33 3.39 -4.27
CA VAL A 237 -6.06 3.12 -3.04
C VAL A 237 -6.06 4.36 -2.16
N GLU A 238 -7.18 4.63 -1.50
CA GLU A 238 -7.23 5.68 -0.48
C GLU A 238 -6.55 5.16 0.80
N PRO A 239 -5.44 5.75 1.26
CA PRO A 239 -4.71 5.24 2.42
C PRO A 239 -5.59 5.18 3.67
N TYR A 240 -6.52 6.13 3.84
CA TYR A 240 -7.48 6.13 4.94
C TYR A 240 -8.37 4.88 4.95
N ASP A 241 -8.96 4.47 3.82
CA ASP A 241 -9.79 3.26 3.78
C ASP A 241 -8.96 1.98 3.96
N LEU A 242 -7.74 1.96 3.40
CA LEU A 242 -6.79 0.87 3.65
C LEU A 242 -6.48 0.74 5.15
N GLY A 243 -6.30 1.87 5.83
CA GLY A 243 -6.16 1.98 7.27
C GLY A 243 -7.38 1.47 8.02
N ARG A 244 -8.59 1.83 7.60
CA ARG A 244 -9.83 1.29 8.19
C ARG A 244 -9.92 -0.22 8.04
N GLN A 245 -9.62 -0.75 6.86
CA GLN A 245 -9.62 -2.19 6.62
C GLN A 245 -8.59 -2.93 7.49
N ALA A 246 -7.39 -2.36 7.68
CA ALA A 246 -6.41 -2.90 8.63
C ALA A 246 -6.89 -2.78 10.09
N GLY A 247 -7.54 -1.68 10.45
CA GLY A 247 -8.14 -1.48 11.76
C GLY A 247 -9.25 -2.49 12.07
N GLU A 248 -10.04 -2.91 11.08
CA GLU A 248 -11.03 -3.98 11.21
C GLU A 248 -10.38 -5.33 11.55
N ILE A 249 -9.22 -5.62 10.94
CA ILE A 249 -8.40 -6.80 11.27
C ILE A 249 -7.89 -6.68 12.70
N VAL A 250 -7.30 -5.54 13.08
CA VAL A 250 -6.80 -5.28 14.43
C VAL A 250 -7.91 -5.49 15.46
N ARG A 251 -9.10 -4.94 15.23
CA ARG A 251 -10.25 -5.10 16.13
C ARG A 251 -10.64 -6.57 16.33
N LYS A 252 -10.60 -7.39 15.26
CA LYS A 252 -10.84 -8.85 15.36
C LYS A 252 -9.79 -9.53 16.23
N VAL A 253 -8.52 -9.16 16.07
CA VAL A 253 -7.41 -9.69 16.89
C VAL A 253 -7.57 -9.30 18.36
N LEU A 254 -7.90 -8.03 18.65
CA LEU A 254 -8.18 -7.57 20.01
C LEU A 254 -9.39 -8.27 20.64
N ALA A 255 -10.35 -8.70 19.82
CA ALA A 255 -11.49 -9.51 20.25
C ALA A 255 -11.18 -11.02 20.39
N GLY A 256 -9.92 -11.43 20.26
CA GLY A 256 -9.47 -12.81 20.45
C GLY A 256 -9.49 -13.68 19.18
N THR A 257 -9.75 -13.12 18.00
CA THR A 257 -9.67 -13.89 16.75
C THR A 257 -8.21 -14.26 16.46
N ALA A 258 -7.93 -15.55 16.26
CA ALA A 258 -6.61 -16.02 15.89
C ALA A 258 -6.16 -15.41 14.55
N ILE A 259 -5.03 -14.71 14.53
CA ILE A 259 -4.59 -13.95 13.35
C ILE A 259 -4.34 -14.83 12.12
N GLY A 260 -3.85 -16.06 12.32
CA GLY A 260 -3.63 -17.02 11.23
C GLY A 260 -4.91 -17.49 10.54
N SER A 261 -6.08 -17.29 11.15
CA SER A 261 -7.38 -17.55 10.52
C SER A 261 -7.87 -16.40 9.63
N ILE A 262 -7.23 -15.22 9.71
CA ILE A 262 -7.62 -14.04 8.95
C ILE A 262 -6.82 -14.00 7.65
N PRO A 263 -7.46 -14.15 6.47
CA PRO A 263 -6.75 -14.14 5.20
C PRO A 263 -6.17 -12.75 4.92
N HIS A 264 -5.07 -12.73 4.17
CA HIS A 264 -4.54 -11.48 3.61
C HIS A 264 -5.59 -10.81 2.74
N ALA A 265 -5.85 -9.54 2.99
CA ALA A 265 -6.86 -8.78 2.27
C ALA A 265 -6.24 -8.01 1.10
N VAL A 266 -7.06 -7.75 0.08
CA VAL A 266 -6.79 -6.77 -0.98
C VAL A 266 -7.61 -5.50 -0.72
N PRO A 267 -7.20 -4.35 -1.29
CA PRO A 267 -7.95 -3.10 -1.15
C PRO A 267 -9.39 -3.24 -1.64
N ARG A 268 -10.35 -2.96 -0.75
CA ARG A 268 -11.79 -3.05 -1.08
C ARG A 268 -12.27 -1.88 -1.94
N SER A 269 -11.73 -0.68 -1.75
CA SER A 269 -12.05 0.50 -2.55
C SER A 269 -10.82 1.00 -3.30
N THR A 270 -11.05 1.56 -4.48
CA THR A 270 -10.03 2.27 -5.27
C THR A 270 -10.56 3.62 -5.69
N VAL A 271 -9.68 4.61 -5.77
CA VAL A 271 -10.01 5.94 -6.28
C VAL A 271 -9.48 6.04 -7.71
N LEU A 272 -10.37 6.44 -8.62
CA LEU A 272 -9.98 6.79 -9.98
C LEU A 272 -9.70 8.29 -10.01
N THR A 273 -8.46 8.66 -10.31
CA THR A 273 -8.06 10.06 -10.48
C THR A 273 -7.77 10.31 -11.96
N ILE A 274 -8.32 11.38 -12.54
CA ILE A 274 -8.19 11.72 -13.96
C ILE A 274 -7.70 13.17 -14.11
N ASN A 275 -6.68 13.38 -14.94
CA ASN A 275 -6.21 14.69 -15.35
C ASN A 275 -6.88 15.16 -16.64
N SER A 276 -7.92 15.97 -16.51
CA SER A 276 -8.67 16.49 -17.66
C SER A 276 -7.85 17.45 -18.53
N LYS A 277 -6.85 18.14 -17.97
CA LYS A 277 -5.93 19.00 -18.75
C LYS A 277 -5.09 18.17 -19.70
N ILE A 278 -4.54 17.06 -19.20
CA ILE A 278 -3.72 16.15 -20.01
C ILE A 278 -4.56 15.51 -21.09
N ALA A 279 -5.77 15.06 -20.77
CA ALA A 279 -6.71 14.54 -21.77
C ALA A 279 -6.96 15.54 -22.91
N ARG A 280 -7.29 16.80 -22.59
CA ARG A 280 -7.48 17.86 -23.60
C ARG A 280 -6.22 18.13 -24.42
N LYS A 281 -5.05 18.24 -23.76
CA LYS A 281 -3.77 18.52 -24.41
C LYS A 281 -3.34 17.41 -25.38
N LEU A 282 -3.75 16.17 -25.08
CA LEU A 282 -3.45 14.99 -25.88
C LEU A 282 -4.56 14.63 -26.88
N GLY A 283 -5.70 15.33 -26.85
CA GLY A 283 -6.86 14.99 -27.70
C GLY A 283 -7.53 13.66 -27.34
N ILE A 284 -7.42 13.23 -26.08
CA ILE A 284 -8.05 12.00 -25.59
C ILE A 284 -9.51 12.29 -25.22
N THR A 285 -10.43 11.63 -25.90
CA THR A 285 -11.85 11.64 -25.54
C THR A 285 -12.07 10.81 -24.29
N LEU A 286 -12.46 11.46 -23.21
CA LEU A 286 -12.80 10.81 -21.95
C LEU A 286 -14.25 10.34 -21.98
N ASN A 287 -14.50 9.14 -21.46
CA ASN A 287 -15.87 8.65 -21.23
C ASN A 287 -16.51 9.43 -20.06
N GLU A 288 -17.64 10.10 -20.31
CA GLU A 288 -18.34 10.91 -19.31
C GLU A 288 -18.82 10.10 -18.09
N GLU A 289 -19.27 8.86 -18.30
CA GLU A 289 -19.69 7.97 -17.22
C GLU A 289 -18.53 7.66 -16.27
N ALA A 290 -17.33 7.44 -16.83
CA ALA A 290 -16.13 7.18 -16.05
C ALA A 290 -15.70 8.41 -15.22
N MET A 291 -15.97 9.63 -15.71
CA MET A 291 -15.64 10.87 -14.98
C MET A 291 -16.55 11.11 -13.77
N GLY A 292 -17.81 10.67 -13.80
CA GLY A 292 -18.81 10.98 -12.77
C GLY A 292 -18.47 10.45 -11.36
N ARG A 293 -17.60 9.44 -11.25
CA ARG A 293 -17.13 8.85 -9.98
C ARG A 293 -15.65 9.07 -9.72
N ALA A 294 -14.97 9.81 -10.60
CA ALA A 294 -13.54 10.04 -10.53
C ALA A 294 -13.21 11.34 -9.81
N ARG A 295 -12.04 11.37 -9.14
CA ARG A 295 -11.40 12.61 -8.71
C ARG A 295 -10.82 13.30 -9.95
N ILE A 296 -11.29 14.50 -10.27
CA ILE A 296 -10.84 15.22 -11.47
C ILE A 296 -9.82 16.29 -11.10
N ILE A 297 -8.61 16.17 -11.66
CA ILE A 297 -7.62 17.24 -11.70
C ILE A 297 -7.93 18.09 -12.94
N ARG A 298 -8.15 19.38 -12.71
CA ARG A 298 -8.61 20.35 -13.71
C ARG A 298 -7.54 21.33 -14.10
#